data_AF-A0A7S0R1B4-F1
#
_entry.id   AF-A0A7S0R1B4-F1
#
_cell.length_a   1.000
_cell.length_b   1.000
_cell.length_c   1.000
_cell.angle_alpha   90.00
_cell.angle_beta   90.00
_cell.angle_gamma   90.00
#
_symmetry.space_group_name_H-M   'P 1'
#
loop_
_entity.id
_entity.type
_entity.pdbx_description
1 polymer ?
#
loop_
_entity_poly.entity_id
_entity_poly.type
_entity_poly.pdbx_seq_one_letter_code
_entity_poly.pdbx_strand_id
1 'polypeptide(L)'
;CCSTPRCYNAPQQWELGWTGLIEQVTDMTPGKWKRWDIPALVTDRNALVRITPNWGSGGSWFLSYRLPVGWDSGLSTSLTGLLHVHAFNGTNVQLDMTELITMVYPSRNYTIPW
;
A
#
# COMPACT_ATOMS: atom_id res chain seq x y z
N CYS A 1 8.06 4.38 -13.58
CA CYS A 1 9.07 4.34 -12.52
C CYS A 1 10.50 4.57 -13.02
N CYS A 2 10.88 4.10 -14.21
CA CYS A 2 12.27 4.25 -14.70
C CYS A 2 12.59 5.57 -15.43
N SER A 3 11.63 6.46 -15.62
CA SER A 3 11.79 7.71 -16.40
C SER A 3 11.56 8.99 -15.59
N THR A 4 11.20 8.88 -14.31
CA THR A 4 11.05 10.01 -13.39
C THR A 4 11.75 9.65 -12.08
N PRO A 5 12.39 10.62 -11.39
CA PRO A 5 13.11 10.36 -10.13
C PRO A 5 12.20 10.00 -8.95
N ARG A 6 10.93 9.68 -9.19
CA ARG A 6 9.90 9.51 -8.17
C ARG A 6 9.11 8.24 -8.44
N CYS A 7 9.44 7.20 -7.70
CA CYS A 7 8.67 5.96 -7.66
C CYS A 7 7.84 5.93 -6.38
N TYR A 8 6.59 6.39 -6.43
CA TYR A 8 5.65 6.29 -5.30
C TYR A 8 5.20 4.85 -5.00
N ASN A 9 5.63 3.91 -5.84
CA ASN A 9 5.32 2.50 -5.80
C ASN A 9 5.89 1.81 -4.54
N ALA A 10 5.03 1.51 -3.57
CA ALA A 10 5.43 0.91 -2.30
C ALA A 10 6.23 -0.42 -2.40
N PRO A 11 5.78 -1.45 -3.16
CA PRO A 11 6.54 -2.70 -3.30
C PRO A 11 7.94 -2.49 -3.87
N GLN A 12 8.10 -1.65 -4.90
CA GLN A 12 9.42 -1.39 -5.47
C GLN A 12 10.33 -0.65 -4.49
N GLN A 13 9.81 0.33 -3.73
CA GLN A 13 10.62 1.00 -2.71
C GLN A 13 11.09 0.01 -1.62
N TRP A 14 10.26 -0.98 -1.27
CA TRP A 14 10.63 -2.03 -0.33
C TRP A 14 11.71 -2.95 -0.90
N GLU A 15 11.57 -3.40 -2.15
CA GLU A 15 12.57 -4.25 -2.83
C GLU A 15 13.93 -3.56 -2.97
N LEU A 16 13.94 -2.25 -3.21
CA LEU A 16 15.16 -1.44 -3.28
C LEU A 16 15.70 -1.07 -1.89
N GLY A 17 15.02 -1.45 -0.81
CA GLY A 17 15.41 -1.15 0.56
C GLY A 17 15.29 0.33 0.95
N TRP A 18 14.56 1.14 0.19
CA TRP A 18 14.35 2.56 0.48
C TRP A 18 13.39 2.77 1.65
N THR A 19 12.45 1.84 1.84
CA THR A 19 11.50 1.82 2.95
C THR A 19 11.39 0.41 3.54
N GLY A 20 11.08 0.34 4.83
CA GLY A 20 10.94 -0.88 5.60
C GLY A 20 9.49 -1.18 5.97
N LEU A 21 9.26 -2.42 6.40
CA LEU A 21 7.96 -2.87 6.89
C LEU A 21 7.82 -2.55 8.38
N ILE A 22 6.68 -1.96 8.75
CA ILE A 22 6.17 -1.98 10.13
C ILE A 22 5.81 -3.41 10.49
N GLU A 23 5.13 -4.10 9.57
CA GLU A 23 4.69 -5.47 9.75
C GLU A 23 4.52 -6.21 8.41
N GLN A 24 4.80 -7.51 8.43
CA GLN A 24 4.37 -8.46 7.42
C GLN A 24 3.29 -9.37 8.01
N VAL A 25 2.09 -9.30 7.44
CA VAL A 25 0.90 -10.02 7.89
C VAL A 25 0.67 -11.20 6.95
N THR A 26 0.65 -12.41 7.48
CA THR A 26 0.42 -13.64 6.69
C THR A 26 -0.83 -14.39 7.12
N ASP A 27 -1.42 -14.02 8.25
CA ASP A 27 -2.43 -14.75 9.00
C ASP A 27 -3.75 -13.98 9.10
N MET A 28 -4.19 -13.41 7.98
CA MET A 28 -5.46 -12.69 7.95
C MET A 28 -6.66 -13.63 8.11
N THR A 29 -7.25 -13.62 9.31
CA THR A 29 -8.49 -14.34 9.60
C THR A 29 -9.70 -13.57 9.06
N PRO A 30 -10.53 -14.16 8.18
CA PRO A 30 -11.74 -13.52 7.69
C PRO A 30 -12.66 -13.03 8.84
N GLY A 31 -13.21 -11.83 8.68
CA GLY A 31 -14.09 -11.22 9.69
C GLY A 31 -13.38 -10.67 10.94
N LYS A 32 -12.04 -10.71 11.00
CA LYS A 32 -11.25 -10.03 12.03
C LYS A 32 -10.63 -8.75 11.49
N TRP A 33 -10.57 -7.76 12.36
CA TRP A 33 -10.01 -6.45 12.08
C TRP A 33 -8.62 -6.34 12.69
N LYS A 34 -7.72 -5.69 11.97
CA LYS A 34 -6.39 -5.32 12.47
C LYS A 34 -6.17 -3.83 12.19
N ARG A 35 -5.52 -3.16 13.14
CA ARG A 35 -5.26 -1.72 13.10
C ARG A 35 -3.75 -1.51 13.04
N TRP A 36 -3.35 -0.53 12.22
CA TRP A 36 -1.98 -0.07 12.11
C TRP A 36 -1.95 1.45 12.18
N ASP A 37 -0.95 1.98 12.88
CA ASP A 37 -0.60 3.39 12.82
C ASP A 37 0.58 3.51 11.83
N ILE A 38 0.27 3.85 10.58
CA ILE A 38 1.25 3.91 9.49
C ILE A 38 1.79 5.35 9.40
N PRO A 39 3.07 5.59 9.75
CA PRO A 39 3.67 6.91 9.60
C PRO A 39 3.86 7.27 8.11
N ALA A 40 4.04 8.55 7.83
CA ALA A 40 4.48 8.96 6.50
C ALA A 40 5.95 8.56 6.29
N LEU A 41 6.33 8.17 5.07
CA LEU A 41 7.73 7.79 4.76
C LEU A 41 8.75 8.89 5.15
N VAL A 42 8.36 10.15 5.07
CA VAL A 42 9.23 11.27 5.45
C VAL A 42 9.53 11.31 6.96
N THR A 43 8.67 10.72 7.78
CA THR A 43 8.80 10.69 9.25
C THR A 43 9.47 9.44 9.77
N ASP A 44 9.30 8.31 9.09
CA ASP A 44 9.90 7.03 9.47
C ASP A 44 10.24 6.21 8.21
N ARG A 45 11.41 5.57 8.21
CA ARG A 45 11.81 4.63 7.15
C ARG A 45 10.94 3.37 7.17
N ASN A 46 10.41 2.96 8.31
CA ASN A 46 9.47 1.85 8.44
C ASN A 46 8.04 2.36 8.30
N ALA A 47 7.58 2.54 7.06
CA ALA A 47 6.30 3.17 6.75
C ALA A 47 5.38 2.32 5.87
N LEU A 48 5.62 1.00 5.81
CA LEU A 48 4.83 0.07 5.01
C LEU A 48 4.22 -1.05 5.84
N VAL A 49 3.05 -1.53 5.43
CA VAL A 49 2.51 -2.82 5.88
C VAL A 49 2.40 -3.73 4.67
N ARG A 50 2.94 -4.94 4.76
CA ARG A 50 2.78 -5.96 3.74
C ARG A 50 1.76 -6.99 4.21
N ILE A 51 0.74 -7.25 3.41
CA ILE A 51 -0.28 -8.25 3.68
C ILE A 51 -0.17 -9.32 2.61
N THR A 52 0.08 -10.55 3.02
CA THR A 52 0.08 -11.74 2.15
C THR A 52 -1.01 -12.68 2.63
N PRO A 53 -2.22 -12.63 2.05
CA PRO A 53 -3.31 -13.49 2.48
C PRO A 53 -2.95 -14.97 2.33
N ASN A 54 -3.25 -15.78 3.33
CA ASN A 54 -3.10 -17.23 3.27
C ASN A 54 -4.22 -17.94 2.48
N TRP A 55 -5.27 -17.22 2.09
CA TRP A 55 -6.45 -17.73 1.38
C TRP A 55 -6.61 -17.19 -0.04
N GLY A 56 -5.69 -16.37 -0.54
CA GLY A 56 -5.78 -15.70 -1.86
C GLY A 56 -4.68 -16.13 -2.84
N SER A 57 -4.93 -15.93 -4.14
CA SER A 57 -3.96 -16.26 -5.19
C SER A 57 -2.82 -15.24 -5.26
N GLY A 58 -1.67 -15.59 -4.65
CA GLY A 58 -0.31 -15.23 -5.09
C GLY A 58 0.17 -13.78 -4.95
N GLY A 59 -0.68 -12.84 -4.53
CA GLY A 59 -0.32 -11.42 -4.39
C GLY A 59 -0.13 -10.98 -2.94
N SER A 60 0.82 -10.07 -2.72
CA SER A 60 0.89 -9.25 -1.51
C SER A 60 0.26 -7.89 -1.76
N TRP A 61 -0.43 -7.35 -0.76
CA TRP A 61 -0.82 -5.95 -0.72
C TRP A 61 0.17 -5.16 0.11
N PHE A 62 0.56 -3.98 -0.37
CA PHE A 62 1.40 -3.04 0.35
C PHE A 62 0.58 -1.80 0.68
N LEU A 63 0.43 -1.53 1.96
CA LEU A 63 -0.20 -0.32 2.48
C LEU A 63 0.90 0.71 2.80
N SER A 64 0.70 1.96 2.38
CA SER A 64 1.62 3.05 2.71
C SER A 64 0.87 4.37 2.83
N TYR A 65 1.24 5.20 3.81
CA TYR A 65 0.70 6.55 3.94
C TYR A 65 1.71 7.56 3.38
N ARG A 66 1.26 8.47 2.53
CA ARG A 66 2.14 9.36 1.75
C ARG A 66 1.76 10.82 1.94
N LEU A 67 2.77 11.66 2.15
CA LEU A 67 2.66 13.12 2.20
C LEU A 67 3.56 13.72 1.13
N PRO A 68 3.28 14.95 0.63
CA PRO A 68 4.00 15.52 -0.48
C PRO A 68 5.28 16.20 0.04
N VAL A 69 6.13 15.47 0.75
CA VAL A 69 7.30 15.99 1.45
C VAL A 69 8.52 15.12 1.15
N GLY A 70 9.70 15.74 1.06
CA GLY A 70 10.95 15.03 0.80
C GLY A 70 10.93 14.33 -0.55
N TRP A 71 11.18 13.02 -0.54
CA TRP A 71 11.17 12.16 -1.73
C TRP A 71 9.80 12.09 -2.42
N ASP A 72 8.73 12.38 -1.67
CA ASP A 72 7.35 12.39 -2.16
C ASP A 72 6.85 13.80 -2.55
N SER A 73 7.71 14.82 -2.57
CA SER A 73 7.39 16.24 -2.87
C SER A 73 6.65 16.53 -4.20
N GLY A 74 6.59 15.56 -5.11
CA GLY A 74 5.85 15.67 -6.38
C GLY A 74 4.55 14.92 -6.42
N LEU A 75 4.09 14.40 -5.28
CA LEU A 75 2.88 13.61 -5.22
C LEU A 75 1.70 14.50 -5.60
N SER A 76 0.86 14.02 -6.53
CA SER A 76 -0.35 14.75 -6.94
C SER A 76 -1.19 15.12 -5.73
N THR A 77 -1.81 16.31 -5.76
CA THR A 77 -2.73 16.76 -4.71
C THR A 77 -3.92 15.82 -4.53
N SER A 78 -4.26 15.04 -5.56
CA SER A 78 -5.30 14.01 -5.50
C SER A 78 -4.87 12.72 -4.78
N LEU A 79 -3.57 12.54 -4.52
CA LEU A 79 -2.99 11.32 -3.95
C LEU A 79 -2.33 11.58 -2.59
N THR A 80 -2.28 12.84 -2.16
CA THR A 80 -1.53 13.24 -0.97
C THR A 80 -2.38 13.17 0.29
N GLY A 81 -1.79 12.75 1.41
CA GLY A 81 -2.51 12.56 2.68
C GLY A 81 -3.49 11.39 2.64
N LEU A 82 -3.28 10.43 1.74
CA LEU A 82 -4.12 9.25 1.57
C LEU A 82 -3.35 7.96 1.89
N LEU A 83 -4.11 6.89 2.14
CA LEU A 83 -3.58 5.54 2.20
C LEU A 83 -3.47 4.97 0.79
N HIS A 84 -2.27 4.58 0.39
CA HIS A 84 -2.00 3.94 -0.89
C HIS A 84 -1.90 2.44 -0.70
N VAL A 85 -2.55 1.71 -1.59
CA VAL A 85 -2.57 0.24 -1.59
C VAL A 85 -2.11 -0.25 -2.93
N HIS A 86 -1.00 -0.98 -2.91
CA HIS A 86 -0.40 -1.57 -4.09
C HIS A 86 -0.57 -3.09 -4.03
N ALA A 87 -1.24 -3.67 -5.02
CA ALA A 87 -1.23 -5.12 -5.20
C ALA A 87 0.01 -5.53 -5.99
N PHE A 88 0.76 -6.52 -5.49
CA PHE A 88 2.02 -6.94 -6.09
C PHE A 88 2.15 -8.47 -6.08
N ASN A 89 2.47 -9.05 -7.22
CA ASN A 89 2.57 -10.51 -7.38
C ASN A 89 4.01 -11.04 -7.40
N GLY A 90 5.00 -10.22 -7.04
CA GLY A 90 6.42 -10.57 -7.11
C GLY A 90 7.11 -10.18 -8.41
N THR A 91 6.35 -9.83 -9.46
CA THR A 91 6.90 -9.45 -10.77
C THR A 91 6.41 -8.08 -11.22
N ASN A 92 5.12 -7.79 -11.02
CA ASN A 92 4.49 -6.54 -11.44
C ASN A 92 3.55 -6.00 -10.35
N VAL A 93 3.42 -4.68 -10.31
CA VAL A 93 2.31 -4.03 -9.60
C VAL A 93 1.05 -4.24 -10.42
N GLN A 94 0.04 -4.80 -9.80
CA GLN A 94 -1.21 -5.16 -10.45
C GLN A 94 -2.24 -4.03 -10.35
N LEU A 95 -2.31 -3.32 -9.22
CA LEU A 95 -3.29 -2.26 -8.96
C LEU A 95 -2.74 -1.25 -7.95
N ASP A 96 -2.96 0.04 -8.21
CA ASP A 96 -2.75 1.15 -7.27
C ASP A 96 -4.11 1.72 -6.85
N MET A 97 -4.43 1.64 -5.57
CA MET A 97 -5.68 2.16 -5.00
C MET A 97 -5.35 3.20 -3.93
N THR A 98 -5.90 4.42 -4.06
CA THR A 98 -5.71 5.51 -3.08
C THR A 98 -6.84 5.64 -2.06
N GLU A 99 -7.82 4.75 -2.15
CA GLU A 99 -8.92 4.63 -1.20
C GLU A 99 -9.10 3.15 -0.84
N LEU A 100 -8.33 2.66 0.14
CA LEU A 100 -8.69 1.42 0.83
C LEU A 100 -9.50 1.78 2.07
N ILE A 101 -10.80 2.01 1.87
CA ILE A 101 -11.77 1.88 2.96
C ILE A 101 -12.16 0.41 3.01
N THR A 102 -11.48 -0.38 3.84
CA THR A 102 -12.08 -1.63 4.30
C THR A 102 -13.06 -1.28 5.43
N MET A 103 -14.30 -0.99 5.03
CA MET A 103 -15.54 -1.30 5.77
C MET A 103 -16.68 -1.38 4.73
N VAL A 104 -17.12 -2.60 4.44
CA VAL A 104 -18.19 -2.92 3.47
C VAL A 104 -19.54 -2.92 4.21
N TYR A 105 -20.45 -2.01 3.86
CA TYR A 105 -21.89 -2.03 4.19
C TYR A 105 -22.72 -1.35 3.06
N PRO A 106 -24.03 -1.61 2.96
CA PRO A 106 -24.74 -1.81 1.71
C PRO A 106 -25.11 -0.47 1.09
N SER A 107 -24.59 -0.17 -0.10
CA SER A 107 -25.33 0.52 -1.18
C SER A 107 -24.46 1.21 -2.23
N ARG A 108 -23.15 0.93 -2.35
CA ARG A 108 -22.40 1.26 -3.58
C ARG A 108 -21.25 0.29 -3.81
N ASN A 109 -21.37 -0.47 -4.90
CA ASN A 109 -20.47 -1.53 -5.31
C ASN A 109 -19.21 -0.94 -5.96
N TYR A 110 -18.04 -1.44 -5.57
CA TYR A 110 -16.84 -1.37 -6.40
C TYR A 110 -16.28 -2.79 -6.52
N THR A 111 -16.34 -3.29 -7.74
CA THR A 111 -15.89 -4.64 -8.09
C THR A 111 -14.38 -4.64 -8.20
N ILE A 112 -13.70 -5.43 -7.37
CA ILE A 112 -12.32 -5.83 -7.63
C ILE A 112 -12.42 -7.05 -8.56
N PRO A 113 -11.93 -6.99 -9.81
CA PRO A 113 -11.91 -8.16 -10.67
C PRO A 113 -10.93 -9.18 -10.09
N TRP A 114 -11.42 -10.40 -9.91
CA TRP A 114 -10.60 -11.61 -9.78
C TRP A 114 -10.51 -12.24 -11.17
#